data_AF-A0A8B8MMN1-F1
#
_entry.id   AF-A0A8B8MMN1-F1
#
_cell.length_a   1.000
_cell.length_b   1.000
_cell.length_c   1.000
_cell.angle_alpha   90.00
_cell.angle_beta   90.00
_cell.angle_gamma   90.00
#
_symmetry.space_group_name_H-M   'P 1'
#
loop_
_entity.id
_entity.type
_entity.pdbx_description
1 polymer ?
#
loop_
_entity_poly.entity_id
_entity_poly.type
_entity_poly.pdbx_seq_one_letter_code
_entity_poly.pdbx_strand_id
1 'polypeptide(L)'
;MKQVGQANRRALATDEWLRVEGCDSIYALGDCATINQRKVMEDIAAIFSKADKDNSGTLTAKEAREVIADICERYPQVELYLKNKKLGDIVDLLKESKGDVEKEAIELDIAEFTSALSQVDSQMKNLPATAQVAAQQGSYLADCFNRMEQCEKNPEGPLRFRGEGRHRFRPFRYKHLGQFAPLGGEQTAAQLPGDWVSIGHSSQWLWYSVYASKQVSWRTRMLVISDWTRRFIWGRDSSRI
;
A
#
# COMPACT_ATOMS: atom_id res chain seq x y z
N MET A 1 16.70 -16.03 9.42
CA MET A 1 17.07 -14.89 8.55
C MET A 1 18.36 -15.11 7.75
N LYS A 2 19.49 -15.56 8.35
CA LYS A 2 20.74 -15.82 7.60
C LYS A 2 20.58 -16.75 6.38
N GLN A 3 19.82 -17.83 6.53
CA GLN A 3 19.55 -18.80 5.45
C GLN A 3 18.78 -18.21 4.26
N VAL A 4 18.02 -17.14 4.48
CA VAL A 4 17.18 -16.48 3.47
C VAL A 4 17.83 -15.16 2.99
N GLY A 5 19.12 -14.93 3.31
CA GLY A 5 19.84 -13.72 2.90
C GLY A 5 19.46 -12.43 3.64
N GLN A 6 18.60 -12.50 4.66
CA GLN A 6 18.08 -11.32 5.36
C GLN A 6 18.71 -11.08 6.74
N ALA A 7 19.94 -11.55 6.96
CA ALA A 7 20.60 -11.54 8.28
C ALA A 7 20.71 -10.17 8.95
N ASN A 8 20.83 -9.10 8.15
CA ASN A 8 21.14 -7.75 8.62
C ASN A 8 19.88 -6.88 8.83
N ARG A 9 18.68 -7.45 8.70
CA ARG A 9 17.41 -6.72 8.85
C ARG A 9 16.83 -6.91 10.25
N ARG A 10 16.14 -5.89 10.75
CA ARG A 10 15.42 -5.95 12.04
C ARG A 10 14.07 -6.67 11.95
N ALA A 11 13.45 -6.66 10.76
CA ALA A 11 12.19 -7.33 10.45
C ALA A 11 12.33 -8.12 9.14
N LEU A 12 11.48 -9.14 8.94
CA LEU A 12 11.46 -9.91 7.71
C LEU A 12 11.04 -9.04 6.53
N ALA A 13 11.84 -9.00 5.48
CA ALA A 13 11.45 -8.41 4.21
C ALA A 13 10.51 -9.35 3.47
N THR A 14 9.38 -8.79 3.03
CA THR A 14 8.45 -9.46 2.13
C THR A 14 8.29 -8.69 0.84
N ASP A 15 7.88 -9.37 -0.22
CA ASP A 15 7.43 -8.73 -1.44
C ASP A 15 6.05 -8.06 -1.29
N GLU A 16 5.54 -7.49 -2.37
CA GLU A 16 4.24 -6.82 -2.42
C GLU A 16 3.04 -7.76 -2.22
N TRP A 17 3.25 -9.08 -2.26
CA TRP A 17 2.27 -10.13 -2.00
C TRP A 17 2.45 -10.78 -0.63
N LEU A 18 3.29 -10.18 0.24
CA LEU A 18 3.57 -10.64 1.61
C LEU A 18 4.33 -11.97 1.69
N ARG A 19 4.98 -12.39 0.60
CA ARG A 19 5.90 -13.54 0.58
C ARG A 19 7.27 -13.10 1.08
N VAL A 20 7.90 -13.91 1.92
CA VAL A 20 9.26 -13.65 2.40
C VAL A 20 10.22 -13.66 1.22
N GLU A 21 11.02 -12.60 1.06
CA GLU A 21 11.94 -12.52 -0.08
C GLU A 21 12.88 -13.73 -0.10
N GLY A 22 13.04 -14.36 -1.26
CA GLY A 22 13.85 -15.57 -1.42
C GLY A 22 13.12 -16.88 -1.08
N CYS A 23 11.83 -16.83 -0.73
CA CYS A 23 10.99 -18.01 -0.48
C CYS A 23 9.60 -17.85 -1.12
N ASP A 24 9.21 -18.80 -1.97
CA ASP A 24 7.92 -18.70 -2.67
C ASP A 24 6.71 -19.18 -1.84
N SER A 25 6.94 -20.02 -0.83
CA SER A 25 5.89 -20.67 -0.03
C SER A 25 5.76 -20.13 1.39
N ILE A 26 6.60 -19.17 1.78
CA ILE A 26 6.64 -18.61 3.13
C ILE A 26 6.10 -17.19 3.09
N TYR A 27 5.16 -16.87 3.98
CA TYR A 27 4.51 -15.57 4.07
C TYR A 27 4.73 -14.96 5.46
N ALA A 28 4.79 -13.64 5.53
CA ALA A 28 4.88 -12.91 6.80
C ALA A 28 4.06 -11.62 6.75
N LEU A 29 3.45 -11.24 7.87
CA LEU A 29 2.55 -10.09 7.98
C LEU A 29 2.60 -9.48 9.38
N GLY A 30 2.07 -8.26 9.52
CA GLY A 30 2.06 -7.52 10.78
C GLY A 30 3.45 -7.04 11.18
N ASP A 31 3.66 -6.84 12.48
CA ASP A 31 4.83 -6.13 13.00
C ASP A 31 6.15 -6.92 12.86
N CYS A 32 6.11 -8.22 12.55
CA CYS A 32 7.30 -9.03 12.32
C CYS A 32 7.88 -8.87 10.91
N ALA A 33 7.15 -8.21 10.01
CA ALA A 33 7.49 -8.09 8.60
C ALA A 33 7.43 -6.64 8.10
N THR A 34 8.15 -6.37 7.02
CA THR A 34 8.11 -5.09 6.31
C THR A 34 8.10 -5.39 4.82
N ILE A 35 7.13 -4.82 4.10
CA ILE A 35 7.07 -4.91 2.65
C ILE A 35 8.24 -4.12 2.08
N ASN A 36 9.15 -4.82 1.41
CA ASN A 36 10.23 -4.20 0.66
C ASN A 36 9.67 -3.78 -0.70
N GLN A 37 9.26 -2.52 -0.81
CA GLN A 37 8.78 -1.97 -2.08
C GLN A 37 9.90 -2.01 -3.10
N ARG A 38 9.65 -2.65 -4.24
CA ARG A 38 10.62 -2.73 -5.31
C ARG A 38 10.83 -1.37 -5.95
N LYS A 39 12.08 -1.04 -6.24
CA LYS A 39 12.46 0.20 -6.92
C LYS A 39 12.10 0.14 -8.40
N VAL A 40 11.49 1.21 -8.92
CA VAL A 40 11.19 1.33 -10.35
C VAL A 40 12.49 1.31 -11.15
N MET A 41 13.52 2.00 -10.65
CA MET A 41 14.82 2.13 -11.30
C MET A 41 15.52 0.78 -11.56
N GLU A 42 15.27 -0.23 -10.74
CA GLU A 42 15.85 -1.58 -10.93
C GLU A 42 15.23 -2.34 -12.10
N ASP A 43 14.00 -1.99 -12.50
CA ASP A 43 13.25 -2.66 -13.55
C ASP A 43 13.04 -1.77 -14.79
N ILE A 44 13.62 -0.56 -14.83
CA ILE A 44 13.38 0.42 -15.91
C ILE A 44 13.64 -0.13 -17.30
N ALA A 45 14.75 -0.84 -17.52
CA ALA A 45 15.06 -1.39 -18.83
C ALA A 45 14.01 -2.43 -19.26
N ALA A 46 13.53 -3.25 -18.33
CA ALA A 46 12.49 -4.26 -18.59
C ALA A 46 11.09 -3.65 -18.72
N ILE A 47 10.84 -2.51 -18.08
CA ILE A 47 9.62 -1.73 -18.25
C ILE A 47 9.62 -1.10 -19.65
N PHE A 48 10.74 -0.46 -20.02
CA PHE A 48 10.90 0.18 -21.33
C PHE A 48 10.73 -0.82 -22.46
N SER A 49 11.43 -1.96 -22.42
CA SER A 49 11.33 -2.99 -23.46
C SER A 49 9.94 -3.63 -23.58
N LYS A 50 9.10 -3.49 -22.56
CA LYS A 50 7.71 -3.98 -22.61
C LYS A 50 6.71 -2.92 -23.05
N ALA A 51 7.05 -1.65 -22.85
CA ALA A 51 6.28 -0.53 -23.36
C ALA A 51 6.56 -0.30 -24.85
N ASP A 52 7.81 -0.49 -25.28
CA ASP A 52 8.24 -0.42 -26.68
C ASP A 52 7.78 -1.68 -27.43
N LYS A 53 6.56 -1.63 -27.97
CA LYS A 53 5.95 -2.78 -28.66
C LYS A 53 6.44 -2.90 -30.09
N ASP A 54 6.79 -1.78 -30.71
CA ASP A 54 7.30 -1.74 -32.07
C ASP A 54 8.82 -1.97 -32.17
N ASN A 55 9.51 -2.03 -31.02
CA ASN A 55 10.98 -2.12 -30.90
C ASN A 55 11.68 -0.99 -31.65
N SER A 56 11.05 0.18 -31.68
CA SER A 56 11.60 1.38 -32.31
C SER A 56 12.79 1.96 -31.54
N GLY A 57 12.95 1.58 -30.27
CA GLY A 57 13.94 2.15 -29.36
C GLY A 57 13.48 3.48 -28.75
N THR A 58 12.27 3.94 -29.07
CA THR A 58 11.64 5.11 -28.45
C THR A 58 10.25 4.77 -27.95
N LEU A 59 9.77 5.47 -26.92
CA LEU A 59 8.39 5.31 -26.43
C LEU A 59 7.53 6.46 -26.92
N THR A 60 6.42 6.11 -27.59
CA THR A 60 5.38 7.08 -27.91
C THR A 60 4.49 7.37 -26.71
N ALA A 61 3.83 8.52 -26.70
CA ALA A 61 2.88 8.89 -25.63
C ALA A 61 1.72 7.89 -25.47
N LYS A 62 1.34 7.17 -26.53
CA LYS A 62 0.29 6.14 -26.46
C LYS A 62 0.78 4.89 -25.75
N GLU A 63 1.97 4.41 -26.11
CA GLU A 63 2.59 3.22 -25.48
C GLU A 63 2.87 3.45 -23.99
N ALA A 64 3.38 4.63 -23.65
CA ALA A 64 3.60 5.01 -22.25
C ALA A 64 2.29 4.98 -21.43
N ARG A 65 1.18 5.44 -22.02
CA ARG A 65 -0.15 5.41 -21.37
C ARG A 65 -0.75 4.03 -21.24
N GLU A 66 -0.42 3.09 -22.11
CA GLU A 66 -0.92 1.73 -21.98
C GLU A 66 -0.24 1.01 -20.81
N VAL A 67 1.06 1.23 -20.63
CA VAL A 67 1.86 0.53 -19.61
C VAL A 67 1.81 1.24 -18.25
N ILE A 68 1.43 2.52 -18.19
CA ILE A 68 1.33 3.26 -16.92
C ILE A 68 0.40 2.59 -15.90
N ALA A 69 -0.71 1.98 -16.35
CA ALA A 69 -1.66 1.35 -15.44
C ALA A 69 -1.02 0.15 -14.73
N ASP A 70 -0.31 -0.70 -15.48
CA ASP A 70 0.43 -1.84 -14.94
C ASP A 70 1.63 -1.39 -14.08
N ILE A 71 2.31 -0.30 -14.47
CA ILE A 71 3.39 0.31 -13.68
C ILE A 71 2.85 0.83 -12.34
N CYS A 72 1.78 1.62 -12.35
CA CYS A 72 1.18 2.17 -11.14
C CYS A 72 0.61 1.07 -10.24
N GLU A 73 0.09 -0.01 -10.82
CA GLU A 73 -0.37 -1.16 -10.03
C GLU A 73 0.80 -1.81 -9.28
N ARG A 74 1.92 -2.03 -9.98
CA ARG A 74 3.10 -2.72 -9.43
C ARG A 74 4.01 -1.83 -8.58
N TYR A 75 4.12 -0.55 -8.89
CA TYR A 75 4.97 0.44 -8.25
C TYR A 75 4.11 1.60 -7.72
N PRO A 76 3.47 1.45 -6.55
CA PRO A 76 2.56 2.45 -6.01
C PRO A 76 3.22 3.81 -5.75
N GLN A 77 4.55 3.85 -5.59
CA GLN A 77 5.30 5.09 -5.46
C GLN A 77 5.19 6.01 -6.70
N VAL A 78 4.95 5.45 -7.89
CA VAL A 78 4.73 6.22 -9.12
C VAL A 78 3.45 7.02 -9.01
N GLU A 79 2.37 6.39 -8.56
CA GLU A 79 1.07 7.04 -8.35
C GLU A 79 1.16 8.17 -7.31
N LEU A 80 1.91 7.94 -6.23
CA LEU A 80 2.14 8.95 -5.19
C LEU A 80 2.94 10.15 -5.73
N TYR A 81 3.99 9.89 -6.51
CA TYR A 81 4.79 10.94 -7.11
C TYR A 81 3.98 11.81 -8.08
N LEU A 82 3.16 11.19 -8.93
CA LEU A 82 2.24 11.89 -9.83
C LEU A 82 1.26 12.79 -9.07
N LYS A 83 0.64 12.24 -8.00
CA LYS A 83 -0.29 13.00 -7.13
C LYS A 83 0.40 14.18 -6.45
N ASN A 84 1.61 14.00 -5.94
CA ASN A 84 2.37 15.05 -5.26
C ASN A 84 2.72 16.21 -6.22
N LYS A 85 3.04 15.89 -7.49
CA LYS A 85 3.27 16.89 -8.54
C LYS A 85 2.00 17.44 -9.19
N LYS A 86 0.81 16.94 -8.82
CA LYS A 86 -0.48 17.29 -9.42
C LYS A 86 -0.56 16.97 -10.92
N LEU A 87 0.13 15.92 -11.35
CA LEU A 87 0.15 15.47 -12.73
C LEU A 87 -0.90 14.36 -12.91
N GLY A 88 -1.64 14.42 -14.02
CA GLY A 88 -2.67 13.42 -14.32
C GLY A 88 -2.08 12.14 -14.92
N ASP A 89 -0.92 12.26 -15.58
CA ASP A 89 -0.33 11.21 -16.39
C ASP A 89 1.22 11.27 -16.38
N ILE A 90 1.90 10.15 -16.67
CA ILE A 90 3.36 10.14 -16.89
C ILE A 90 3.72 11.03 -18.08
N VAL A 91 2.84 11.14 -19.09
CA VAL A 91 3.05 12.07 -20.22
C VAL A 91 3.23 13.52 -19.74
N ASP A 92 2.58 13.91 -18.63
CA ASP A 92 2.77 15.25 -18.07
C ASP A 92 4.13 15.38 -17.35
N LEU A 93 4.65 14.32 -16.72
CA LEU A 93 6.03 14.30 -16.20
C LEU A 93 7.07 14.49 -17.32
N LEU A 94 6.77 13.92 -18.48
CA LEU A 94 7.68 13.93 -19.63
C LEU A 94 7.71 15.31 -20.28
N LYS A 95 6.59 16.03 -20.29
CA LYS A 95 6.53 17.45 -20.70
C LYS A 95 7.41 18.35 -19.86
N GLU A 96 7.41 18.16 -18.53
CA GLU A 96 8.30 18.94 -17.65
C GLU A 96 9.78 18.75 -18.01
N SER A 97 10.15 17.57 -18.52
CA SER A 97 11.53 17.26 -18.89
C SER A 97 11.97 17.82 -20.26
N LYS A 98 11.04 17.97 -21.22
CA LYS A 98 11.35 18.37 -22.61
C LYS A 98 11.00 19.83 -22.98
N GLY A 99 10.32 20.58 -22.11
CA GLY A 99 9.74 21.87 -22.50
C GLY A 99 8.53 21.70 -23.43
N ASP A 100 7.83 22.79 -23.78
CA ASP A 100 6.53 22.82 -24.48
C ASP A 100 6.52 22.12 -25.86
N VAL A 101 6.58 20.79 -25.88
CA VAL A 101 6.35 19.94 -27.05
C VAL A 101 4.91 19.42 -27.00
N GLU A 102 4.25 19.36 -28.15
CA GLU A 102 2.89 18.85 -28.29
C GLU A 102 2.74 17.43 -27.71
N LYS A 103 1.59 17.13 -27.10
CA LYS A 103 1.31 15.88 -26.35
C LYS A 103 1.55 14.59 -27.16
N GLU A 104 1.58 14.68 -28.48
CA GLU A 104 1.49 13.53 -29.39
C GLU A 104 2.79 13.24 -30.16
N ALA A 105 3.75 14.17 -30.19
CA ALA A 105 5.03 14.01 -30.89
C ALA A 105 6.21 13.68 -29.96
N ILE A 106 5.92 13.34 -28.69
CA ILE A 106 6.96 13.01 -27.72
C ILE A 106 7.36 11.55 -27.91
N GLU A 107 8.45 11.35 -28.64
CA GLU A 107 9.24 10.11 -28.64
C GLU A 107 10.26 10.19 -27.51
N LEU A 108 10.42 9.12 -26.73
CA LEU A 108 11.29 9.09 -25.55
C LEU A 108 12.35 8.03 -25.68
N ASP A 109 13.60 8.45 -25.51
CA ASP A 109 14.69 7.50 -25.32
C ASP A 109 14.69 6.94 -23.89
N ILE A 110 15.34 5.79 -23.71
CA ILE A 110 15.54 5.13 -22.42
C ILE A 110 16.17 6.10 -21.41
N ALA A 111 17.13 6.92 -21.85
CA ALA A 111 17.81 7.88 -20.99
C ALA A 111 16.85 8.93 -20.42
N GLU A 112 15.92 9.42 -21.23
CA GLU A 112 14.93 10.42 -20.84
C GLU A 112 13.87 9.81 -19.92
N PHE A 113 13.40 8.60 -20.24
CA PHE A 113 12.49 7.84 -19.40
C PHE A 113 13.11 7.56 -18.02
N THR A 114 14.40 7.23 -17.99
CA THR A 114 15.17 7.03 -16.76
C THR A 114 15.27 8.30 -15.94
N SER A 115 15.56 9.43 -16.59
CA SER A 115 15.64 10.74 -15.93
C SER A 115 14.30 11.12 -15.29
N ALA A 116 13.18 10.94 -16.01
CA ALA A 116 11.84 11.28 -15.55
C ALA A 116 11.42 10.50 -14.29
N LEU A 117 11.81 9.22 -14.20
CA LEU A 117 11.43 8.34 -13.08
C LEU A 117 12.47 8.28 -11.95
N SER A 118 13.65 8.89 -12.13
CA SER A 118 14.75 8.86 -11.15
C SER A 118 14.35 9.29 -9.74
N GLN A 119 13.45 10.27 -9.62
CA GLN A 119 13.00 10.81 -8.33
C GLN A 119 11.82 10.05 -7.72
N VAL A 120 11.17 9.15 -8.46
CA VAL A 120 9.97 8.45 -8.01
C VAL A 120 10.25 7.59 -6.79
N ASP A 121 11.37 6.86 -6.80
CA ASP A 121 11.74 5.94 -5.72
C ASP A 121 12.02 6.66 -4.39
N SER A 122 12.24 8.00 -4.41
CA SER A 122 12.35 8.79 -3.17
C SER A 122 11.04 8.89 -2.38
N GLN A 123 9.90 8.63 -3.03
CA GLN A 123 8.56 8.71 -2.42
C GLN A 123 8.10 7.40 -1.79
N MET A 124 8.95 6.37 -1.78
CA MET A 124 8.62 5.10 -1.13
C MET A 124 8.38 5.28 0.37
N LYS A 125 7.31 4.66 0.86
CA LYS A 125 6.92 4.71 2.27
C LYS A 125 6.60 3.32 2.76
N ASN A 126 7.21 2.95 3.88
CA ASN A 126 6.86 1.74 4.61
C ASN A 126 5.53 1.90 5.32
N LEU A 127 4.82 0.79 5.46
CA LEU A 127 3.57 0.75 6.22
C LEU A 127 3.84 0.89 7.72
N PRO A 128 2.96 1.56 8.48
CA PRO A 128 3.12 1.69 9.92
C PRO A 128 2.80 0.37 10.63
N ALA A 129 3.56 0.05 11.68
CA ALA A 129 3.33 -1.12 12.55
C ALA A 129 2.07 -0.90 13.40
N THR A 130 0.92 -1.27 12.85
CA THR A 130 -0.39 -1.05 13.48
C THR A 130 -1.28 -2.28 13.31
N ALA A 131 -2.16 -2.51 14.28
CA ALA A 131 -3.17 -3.57 14.21
C ALA A 131 -4.05 -3.46 12.96
N GLN A 132 -4.28 -2.24 12.46
CA GLN A 132 -5.05 -2.01 11.25
C GLN A 132 -4.35 -2.57 10.00
N VAL A 133 -3.03 -2.34 9.87
CA VAL A 133 -2.23 -2.89 8.77
C VAL A 133 -2.21 -4.43 8.88
N ALA A 134 -1.91 -4.96 10.07
CA ALA A 134 -1.86 -6.41 10.29
C ALA A 134 -3.19 -7.10 9.96
N ALA A 135 -4.32 -6.53 10.39
CA ALA A 135 -5.65 -7.07 10.10
C ALA A 135 -5.95 -7.06 8.59
N GLN A 136 -5.62 -5.98 7.87
CA GLN A 136 -5.81 -5.91 6.42
C GLN A 136 -4.91 -6.90 5.67
N GLN A 137 -3.65 -7.04 6.08
CA GLN A 137 -2.74 -8.01 5.51
C GLN A 137 -3.24 -9.44 5.72
N GLY A 138 -3.75 -9.75 6.91
CA GLY A 138 -4.35 -11.05 7.23
C GLY A 138 -5.56 -11.36 6.37
N SER A 139 -6.51 -10.42 6.24
CA SER A 139 -7.67 -10.58 5.35
C SER A 139 -7.27 -10.76 3.89
N TYR A 140 -6.32 -9.95 3.41
CA TYR A 140 -5.80 -10.06 2.04
C TYR A 140 -5.20 -11.44 1.76
N LEU A 141 -4.36 -11.97 2.65
CA LEU A 141 -3.76 -13.30 2.45
C LEU A 141 -4.80 -14.42 2.51
N ALA A 142 -5.75 -14.34 3.43
CA ALA A 142 -6.85 -15.30 3.50
C ALA A 142 -7.63 -15.32 2.17
N ASP A 143 -7.96 -14.16 1.61
CA ASP A 143 -8.66 -14.05 0.33
C ASP A 143 -7.81 -14.58 -0.84
N CYS A 144 -6.50 -14.38 -0.81
CA CYS A 144 -5.58 -14.91 -1.82
C CYS A 144 -5.52 -16.45 -1.76
N PHE A 145 -5.40 -17.03 -0.57
CA PHE A 145 -5.37 -18.48 -0.41
C PHE A 145 -6.70 -19.12 -0.80
N ASN A 146 -7.83 -18.53 -0.42
CA ASN A 146 -9.16 -19.04 -0.78
C ASN A 146 -9.41 -19.05 -2.29
N ARG A 147 -8.80 -18.12 -3.03
CA ARG A 147 -8.97 -17.97 -4.50
C ARG A 147 -7.79 -18.48 -5.31
N MET A 148 -6.83 -19.18 -4.69
CA MET A 148 -5.56 -19.51 -5.32
C MET A 148 -5.71 -20.29 -6.63
N GLU A 149 -6.54 -21.33 -6.65
CA GLU A 149 -6.75 -22.15 -7.85
C GLU A 149 -7.41 -21.36 -9.00
N GLN A 150 -8.32 -20.44 -8.66
CA GLN A 150 -9.01 -19.61 -9.65
C GLN A 150 -8.05 -18.61 -10.28
N CYS A 151 -7.23 -17.96 -9.46
CA CYS A 151 -6.24 -16.98 -9.89
C CYS A 151 -5.03 -17.60 -10.61
N GLU A 152 -4.82 -18.92 -10.50
CA GLU A 152 -3.87 -19.65 -11.34
C GLU A 152 -4.38 -19.83 -12.77
N LYS A 153 -5.68 -20.07 -12.95
CA LYS A 153 -6.31 -20.17 -14.28
C LYS A 153 -6.48 -18.79 -14.93
N ASN A 154 -6.95 -17.82 -14.15
CA ASN A 154 -7.24 -16.45 -14.59
C ASN A 154 -6.50 -15.44 -13.69
N PRO A 155 -5.27 -15.03 -14.03
CA PRO A 155 -4.48 -14.14 -13.19
C PRO A 155 -5.07 -12.73 -13.12
N GLU A 156 -5.25 -12.21 -11.90
CA GLU A 156 -5.83 -10.88 -11.64
C GLU A 156 -4.78 -9.77 -11.54
N GLY A 157 -3.50 -10.13 -11.37
CA GLY A 157 -2.42 -9.21 -11.05
C GLY A 157 -1.79 -8.50 -12.25
N PRO A 158 -0.88 -7.54 -11.99
CA PRO A 158 -0.21 -6.77 -13.02
C PRO A 158 0.76 -7.63 -13.83
N LEU A 159 1.21 -7.08 -14.96
CA LEU A 159 2.18 -7.71 -15.83
C LEU A 159 3.52 -7.98 -15.12
N ARG A 160 4.14 -9.13 -15.42
CA ARG A 160 5.46 -9.46 -14.90
C ARG A 160 6.55 -8.80 -15.73
N PHE A 161 7.15 -7.67 -15.32
CA PHE A 161 8.22 -7.02 -16.11
C PHE A 161 9.45 -7.91 -16.33
N ARG A 162 9.97 -8.57 -15.29
CA ARG A 162 11.06 -9.57 -15.41
C ARG A 162 10.50 -10.98 -15.68
N GLY A 163 9.98 -11.22 -16.88
CA GLY A 163 9.51 -12.54 -17.32
C GLY A 163 8.22 -12.50 -18.12
N GLU A 164 7.56 -13.66 -18.22
CA GLU A 164 6.34 -13.84 -19.00
C GLU A 164 5.10 -13.97 -18.10
N GLY A 165 3.94 -13.57 -18.64
CA GLY A 165 2.64 -13.66 -17.97
C GLY A 165 2.36 -12.55 -16.95
N ARG A 166 1.31 -12.78 -16.15
CA ARG A 166 0.82 -11.87 -15.10
C ARG A 166 1.02 -12.47 -13.72
N HIS A 167 1.00 -11.63 -12.70
CA HIS A 167 0.95 -12.10 -11.32
C HIS A 167 -0.43 -12.68 -11.00
N ARG A 168 -0.49 -13.68 -10.12
CA ARG A 168 -1.74 -14.36 -9.74
C ARG A 168 -2.74 -13.39 -9.11
N PHE A 169 -2.26 -12.58 -8.17
CA PHE A 169 -3.08 -11.65 -7.41
C PHE A 169 -2.61 -10.20 -7.62
N ARG A 170 -3.49 -9.24 -7.29
CA ARG A 170 -3.10 -7.84 -7.16
C ARG A 170 -2.21 -7.65 -5.92
N PRO A 171 -1.22 -6.74 -5.95
CA PRO A 171 -0.37 -6.49 -4.79
C PRO A 171 -1.16 -5.92 -3.60
N PHE A 172 -0.67 -6.14 -2.39
CA PHE A 172 -1.30 -5.63 -1.18
C PHE A 172 -1.28 -4.09 -1.17
N ARG A 173 -2.45 -3.47 -0.99
CA ARG A 173 -2.60 -2.02 -0.83
C ARG A 173 -3.27 -1.70 0.49
N TYR A 174 -2.52 -1.05 1.38
CA TYR A 174 -3.04 -0.56 2.65
C TYR A 174 -4.04 0.58 2.43
N LYS A 175 -5.20 0.49 3.08
CA LYS A 175 -6.18 1.57 3.15
C LYS A 175 -6.20 2.14 4.57
N HIS A 176 -5.72 3.37 4.73
CA HIS A 176 -5.83 4.06 6.01
C HIS A 176 -7.30 4.42 6.28
N LEU A 177 -7.80 4.07 7.47
CA LEU A 177 -9.21 4.28 7.86
C LEU A 177 -9.33 5.38 8.92
N GLY A 178 -8.24 6.09 9.18
CA GLY A 178 -8.13 7.05 10.25
C GLY A 178 -7.47 6.49 11.51
N GLN A 179 -7.30 7.37 12.48
CA GLN A 179 -6.73 7.08 13.79
C GLN A 179 -7.51 7.81 14.88
N PHE A 180 -7.52 7.23 16.08
CA PHE A 180 -8.14 7.82 17.24
C PHE A 180 -7.15 7.86 18.40
N ALA A 181 -7.17 8.94 19.16
CA ALA A 181 -6.39 9.12 20.38
C ALA A 181 -7.28 9.68 21.50
N PRO A 182 -7.61 8.87 22.54
CA PRO A 182 -8.33 9.38 23.70
C PRO A 182 -7.43 10.36 24.47
N LEU A 183 -7.94 11.56 24.76
CA LEU A 183 -7.19 12.65 25.39
C LEU A 183 -7.39 12.74 26.91
N GLY A 184 -8.32 11.95 27.47
CA GLY A 184 -8.79 12.11 28.84
C GLY A 184 -9.99 13.06 28.92
N GLY A 185 -10.60 13.19 30.10
CA GLY A 185 -11.78 14.05 30.28
C GLY A 185 -12.97 13.71 29.36
N GLU A 186 -13.11 12.45 28.93
CA GLU A 186 -14.12 12.00 27.95
C GLU A 186 -14.04 12.67 26.57
N GLN A 187 -12.85 13.12 26.19
CA GLN A 187 -12.57 13.66 24.87
C GLN A 187 -11.64 12.73 24.10
N THR A 188 -11.89 12.62 22.80
CA THR A 188 -11.03 11.89 21.88
C THR A 188 -10.73 12.77 20.67
N ALA A 189 -9.48 12.73 20.22
CA ALA A 189 -9.10 13.22 18.91
C ALA A 189 -9.29 12.11 17.88
N ALA A 190 -9.93 12.42 16.77
CA ALA A 190 -10.11 11.53 15.63
C ALA A 190 -9.53 12.21 14.38
N GLN A 191 -8.70 11.49 13.63
CA GLN A 191 -8.31 11.86 12.28
C GLN A 191 -8.90 10.82 11.34
N LEU A 192 -9.82 11.22 10.47
CA LEU A 192 -10.47 10.35 9.50
C LEU A 192 -9.80 10.50 8.12
N PRO A 193 -10.03 9.56 7.19
CA PRO A 193 -9.48 9.64 5.84
C PRO A 193 -9.85 10.96 5.14
N GLY A 194 -8.91 11.51 4.37
CA GLY A 194 -9.07 12.81 3.70
C GLY A 194 -8.67 14.02 4.55
N ASP A 195 -7.89 13.82 5.61
CA ASP A 195 -7.38 14.85 6.52
C ASP A 195 -8.44 15.56 7.38
N TRP A 196 -9.55 14.88 7.65
CA TRP A 196 -10.61 15.38 8.53
C TRP A 196 -10.20 15.15 9.98
N VAL A 197 -9.99 16.23 10.75
CA VAL A 197 -9.64 16.16 12.18
C VAL A 197 -10.80 16.68 13.02
N SER A 198 -11.18 15.92 14.04
CA SER A 198 -12.22 16.32 15.00
C SER A 198 -11.83 15.94 16.43
N ILE A 199 -12.01 16.86 17.36
CA ILE A 199 -11.68 16.66 18.78
C ILE A 199 -12.91 16.98 19.62
N GLY A 200 -13.24 16.10 20.56
CA GLY A 200 -14.25 16.36 21.57
C GLY A 200 -15.07 15.13 21.95
N HIS A 201 -16.22 15.38 22.58
CA HIS A 201 -17.12 14.34 23.08
C HIS A 201 -17.84 13.58 21.96
N SER A 202 -18.15 14.22 20.84
CA SER A 202 -18.73 13.52 19.67
C SER A 202 -17.77 12.48 19.10
N SER A 203 -16.49 12.83 18.98
CA SER A 203 -15.41 11.91 18.59
C SER A 203 -15.21 10.78 19.61
N GLN A 204 -15.47 11.03 20.89
CA GLN A 204 -15.46 9.99 21.93
C GLN A 204 -16.58 8.95 21.73
N TRP A 205 -17.80 9.38 21.38
CA TRP A 205 -18.90 8.45 21.06
C TRP A 205 -18.62 7.64 19.79
N LEU A 206 -18.05 8.28 18.78
CA LEU A 206 -17.60 7.58 17.58
C LEU A 206 -16.52 6.54 17.92
N TRP A 207 -15.57 6.89 18.78
CA TRP A 207 -14.53 5.98 19.26
C TRP A 207 -15.12 4.75 19.96
N TYR A 208 -16.06 4.93 20.91
CA TYR A 208 -16.75 3.82 21.57
C TYR A 208 -17.44 2.91 20.54
N SER A 209 -18.12 3.49 19.55
CA SER A 209 -18.85 2.76 18.51
C SER A 209 -17.91 1.92 17.63
N VAL A 210 -16.82 2.52 17.16
CA VAL A 210 -15.81 1.84 16.34
C VAL A 210 -15.14 0.72 17.13
N TYR A 211 -14.66 0.99 18.35
CA TYR A 211 -13.94 -0.01 19.14
C TYR A 211 -14.84 -1.17 19.61
N ALA A 212 -16.13 -0.93 19.86
CA ALA A 212 -17.09 -2.00 20.13
C ALA A 212 -17.33 -2.87 18.88
N SER A 213 -17.52 -2.26 17.70
CA SER A 213 -17.75 -3.00 16.46
C SER A 213 -16.53 -3.83 16.03
N LYS A 214 -15.31 -3.32 16.26
CA LYS A 214 -14.04 -3.99 15.92
C LYS A 214 -13.68 -5.16 16.82
N GLN A 215 -14.39 -5.40 17.93
CA GLN A 215 -14.18 -6.61 18.72
C GLN A 215 -14.54 -7.86 17.90
N VAL A 216 -13.65 -8.86 17.96
CA VAL A 216 -13.75 -10.10 17.15
C VAL A 216 -14.96 -10.95 17.52
N SER A 217 -15.31 -11.02 18.82
CA SER A 217 -16.40 -11.87 19.31
C SER A 217 -17.52 -11.07 19.95
N TRP A 218 -18.73 -11.62 19.94
CA TRP A 218 -19.88 -11.04 20.65
C TRP A 218 -19.64 -10.95 22.15
N ARG A 219 -19.00 -11.97 22.74
CA ARG A 219 -18.65 -12.00 24.16
C ARG A 219 -17.76 -10.82 24.54
N THR A 220 -16.65 -10.61 23.83
CA THR A 220 -15.73 -9.51 24.10
C THR A 220 -16.38 -8.15 23.87
N ARG A 221 -17.24 -8.03 22.86
CA ARG A 221 -18.03 -6.81 22.62
C ARG A 221 -18.93 -6.47 23.81
N MET A 222 -19.69 -7.44 24.30
CA MET A 222 -20.59 -7.23 25.44
C MET A 222 -19.84 -6.94 26.74
N LEU A 223 -18.69 -7.58 26.96
CA LEU A 223 -17.82 -7.29 28.10
C LEU A 223 -17.34 -5.84 28.07
N VAL A 224 -16.79 -5.39 26.93
CA VAL A 224 -16.28 -4.02 26.78
C VAL A 224 -17.39 -2.98 26.99
N ILE A 225 -18.57 -3.20 26.41
CA ILE A 225 -19.73 -2.30 26.60
C ILE A 225 -20.15 -2.27 28.07
N SER A 226 -20.25 -3.44 28.73
CA SER A 226 -20.61 -3.53 30.13
C SER A 226 -19.60 -2.81 31.03
N ASP A 227 -18.30 -2.93 30.75
CA ASP A 227 -17.24 -2.25 31.49
C ASP A 227 -17.33 -0.72 31.33
N TRP A 228 -17.63 -0.23 30.11
CA TRP A 228 -17.87 1.19 29.90
C TRP A 228 -19.12 1.70 30.63
N THR A 229 -20.22 0.94 30.62
CA THR A 229 -21.43 1.27 31.37
C THR A 229 -21.16 1.31 32.88
N ARG A 230 -20.44 0.30 33.41
CA ARG A 230 -20.08 0.25 34.82
C ARG A 230 -19.21 1.44 35.22
N ARG A 231 -18.21 1.77 34.39
CA ARG A 231 -17.36 2.94 34.57
C ARG A 231 -18.17 4.24 34.61
N PHE A 232 -19.19 4.36 33.77
CA PHE A 232 -20.02 5.56 33.71
C PHE A 232 -20.91 5.72 34.95
N ILE A 233 -21.50 4.62 35.46
CA ILE A 233 -22.42 4.65 36.61
C ILE A 233 -21.68 4.70 37.94
N TRP A 234 -20.66 3.86 38.13
CA TRP A 234 -19.99 3.64 39.42
C TRP A 234 -18.55 4.19 39.47
N GLY A 235 -18.02 4.68 38.35
CA GLY A 235 -16.60 5.06 38.26
C GLY A 235 -15.68 3.86 37.99
N ARG A 236 -14.37 4.11 37.95
CA ARG A 236 -13.37 3.05 37.74
C ARG A 236 -13.15 2.25 39.03
N ASP A 237 -13.13 0.93 38.90
CA ASP A 237 -12.67 0.06 39.98
C ASP A 237 -11.20 0.37 40.32
N SER A 238 -10.96 0.78 41.56
CA SER A 238 -9.65 1.18 42.08
C SER A 238 -9.14 0.21 43.16
N SER A 239 -9.80 -0.93 43.36
CA SER A 239 -9.47 -1.90 44.42
C SER A 239 -8.09 -2.55 44.31
N ARG A 240 -7.36 -2.32 43.21
CA ARG A 240 -6.01 -2.84 42.92
C ARG A 240 -4.96 -1.77 42.62
N ILE A 241 -5.24 -0.51 42.95
CA ILE A 241 -4.25 0.57 42.98
C ILE A 241 -3.64 0.61 44.39
#